data_AF-A0A5E6Y163-F1
#
_entry.id   AF-A0A5E6Y163-F1
#
_cell.length_a   1.000
_cell.length_b   1.000
_cell.length_c   1.000
_cell.angle_alpha   90.00
_cell.angle_beta   90.00
_cell.angle_gamma   90.00
#
_symmetry.space_group_name_H-M   'P 1'
#
loop_
_entity.id
_entity.type
_entity.pdbx_description
1 polymer ?
#
loop_
_entity_poly.entity_id
_entity_poly.type
_entity_poly.pdbx_seq_one_letter_code
_entity_poly.pdbx_strand_id
1 'polypeptide(L)'
;MSPFGLGGINPYAYCEGDPINNTDPTGHFGIFGAIITAGMLAADLLTEGLASAAETGVLLAREGGLIAAQEAAQTGSKAIDLQAVSKGQHAITPKETLRKNVQALHVKLGSPAQICYEKSLLEGQADNALPLKTRNAVLSSMKHRGTGSNYTLRYKELMGITPGNTQSVFEPERITESGIINFMDRRAGGDIVHTAYIQKTSHNTLFLYNTNQNLLDGAMVKATGKIDPSAGALVHSLDNGGLQNWLDTGYDFAFTPNSILNANV
;
A
#
# COMPACT_ATOMS: atom_id res chain seq x y z
N MET A 1 -31.48 -10.89 -19.41
CA MET A 1 -30.73 -9.62 -19.35
C MET A 1 -31.48 -8.70 -18.41
N SER A 2 -30.78 -8.04 -17.46
CA SER A 2 -31.38 -6.92 -16.72
C SER A 2 -31.80 -5.84 -17.73
N PRO A 3 -32.95 -5.16 -17.59
CA PRO A 3 -33.27 -4.01 -18.45
C PRO A 3 -32.26 -2.86 -18.29
N PHE A 4 -31.41 -2.91 -17.25
CA PHE A 4 -30.43 -1.88 -16.91
C PHE A 4 -28.97 -2.27 -17.21
N GLY A 5 -28.73 -3.45 -17.80
CA GLY A 5 -27.38 -3.87 -18.22
C GLY A 5 -26.31 -3.86 -17.13
N LEU A 6 -25.04 -3.84 -17.54
CA LEU A 6 -23.88 -3.57 -16.68
C LEU A 6 -23.85 -2.06 -16.39
N GLY A 7 -24.05 -1.65 -15.13
CA GLY A 7 -24.15 -0.24 -14.71
C GLY A 7 -25.28 0.06 -13.70
N GLY A 8 -26.20 -0.88 -13.49
CA GLY A 8 -27.25 -0.77 -12.47
C GLY A 8 -28.28 0.33 -12.73
N ILE A 9 -29.06 0.68 -11.70
CA ILE A 9 -30.16 1.67 -11.80
C ILE A 9 -29.65 3.10 -12.08
N ASN A 10 -28.40 3.41 -11.70
CA ASN A 10 -27.81 4.72 -11.92
C ASN A 10 -26.51 4.60 -12.73
N PRO A 11 -26.59 4.63 -14.07
CA PRO A 11 -25.42 4.51 -14.94
C PRO A 11 -24.47 5.72 -14.86
N TYR A 12 -24.83 6.79 -14.13
CA TYR A 12 -23.96 7.93 -13.84
C TYR A 12 -23.28 7.86 -12.47
N ALA A 13 -23.61 6.86 -11.64
CA ALA A 13 -22.98 6.69 -10.33
C ALA A 13 -21.57 6.10 -10.50
N TYR A 14 -20.56 6.94 -10.28
CA TYR A 14 -19.18 6.49 -10.22
C TYR A 14 -18.96 5.63 -8.97
N CYS A 15 -18.39 4.43 -9.13
CA CYS A 15 -18.11 3.50 -8.03
C CYS A 15 -19.33 3.17 -7.15
N GLU A 16 -20.53 3.11 -7.75
CA GLU A 16 -21.83 2.99 -7.04
C GLU A 16 -22.07 4.08 -5.98
N GLY A 17 -21.41 5.24 -6.10
CA GLY A 17 -21.47 6.33 -5.13
C GLY A 17 -20.47 6.22 -3.98
N ASP A 18 -19.60 5.20 -3.99
CA ASP A 18 -18.56 4.99 -3.00
C ASP A 18 -17.16 4.86 -3.65
N PRO A 19 -16.60 5.98 -4.16
CA PRO A 19 -15.31 5.98 -4.86
C PRO A 19 -14.10 5.79 -3.94
N ILE A 20 -14.31 5.73 -2.62
CA ILE A 20 -13.25 5.47 -1.64
C ILE A 20 -13.06 3.96 -1.49
N ASN A 21 -14.15 3.18 -1.56
CA ASN A 21 -14.12 1.73 -1.32
C ASN A 21 -14.28 0.89 -2.60
N ASN A 22 -14.76 1.47 -3.70
CA ASN A 22 -14.96 0.78 -4.96
C ASN A 22 -14.16 1.44 -6.09
N THR A 23 -13.76 0.64 -7.08
CA THR A 23 -13.09 1.08 -8.30
C THR A 23 -13.89 0.56 -9.48
N ASP A 24 -14.31 1.43 -10.41
CA ASP A 24 -14.88 1.02 -11.70
C ASP A 24 -13.76 0.56 -12.65
N PRO A 25 -13.60 -0.75 -12.91
CA PRO A 25 -12.53 -1.27 -13.76
C PRO A 25 -12.80 -1.07 -15.26
N THR A 26 -14.05 -0.74 -15.63
CA THR A 26 -14.46 -0.57 -17.03
C THR A 26 -14.32 0.86 -17.53
N GLY A 27 -14.29 1.82 -16.60
CA GLY A 27 -13.72 3.16 -16.73
C GLY A 27 -13.77 3.76 -18.13
N HIS A 28 -14.97 4.02 -18.68
CA HIS A 28 -15.11 4.87 -19.86
C HIS A 28 -14.87 6.34 -19.47
N PHE A 29 -13.61 6.71 -19.20
CA PHE A 29 -13.20 8.10 -19.01
C PHE A 29 -12.05 8.47 -19.94
N GLY A 30 -12.30 9.54 -20.71
CA GLY A 30 -11.55 9.98 -21.88
C GLY A 30 -10.06 10.20 -21.67
N ILE A 31 -9.33 9.96 -22.77
CA ILE A 31 -7.93 10.29 -23.10
C ILE A 31 -6.80 9.88 -22.12
N PHE A 32 -7.06 9.60 -20.85
CA PHE A 32 -6.05 9.10 -19.89
C PHE A 32 -6.21 7.61 -19.54
N GLY A 33 -7.38 7.00 -19.80
CA GLY A 33 -7.63 5.57 -19.55
C GLY A 33 -6.97 4.62 -20.56
N ALA A 34 -6.63 5.09 -21.77
CA ALA A 34 -6.13 4.23 -22.85
C ALA A 34 -4.71 3.67 -22.61
N ILE A 35 -3.94 4.23 -21.66
CA ILE A 35 -2.55 3.80 -21.42
C ILE A 35 -2.50 2.59 -20.48
N ILE A 36 -3.51 2.39 -19.62
CA ILE A 36 -3.52 1.29 -18.64
C ILE A 36 -3.83 -0.06 -19.30
N THR A 37 -4.64 -0.10 -20.35
CA THR A 37 -5.00 -1.35 -21.04
C THR A 37 -3.87 -1.89 -21.93
N ALA A 38 -3.00 -1.02 -22.48
CA ALA A 38 -1.91 -1.44 -23.35
C ALA A 38 -0.77 -2.16 -22.59
N GLY A 39 -0.58 -1.86 -21.30
CA GLY A 39 0.42 -2.52 -20.45
C GLY A 39 0.06 -3.96 -20.04
N MET A 40 -1.23 -4.29 -19.99
CA MET A 40 -1.71 -5.64 -19.66
C MET A 40 -1.69 -6.60 -20.86
N LEU A 41 -1.76 -6.10 -22.09
CA LEU A 41 -1.66 -6.93 -23.30
C LEU A 41 -0.22 -7.30 -23.69
N ALA A 42 0.79 -6.58 -23.19
CA ALA A 42 2.19 -6.87 -23.50
C ALA A 42 2.80 -7.99 -22.63
N ALA A 43 2.19 -8.33 -21.50
CA ALA A 43 2.68 -9.39 -20.61
C ALA A 43 2.31 -10.81 -21.10
N ASP A 44 1.21 -10.95 -21.85
CA ASP A 44 0.77 -12.24 -22.38
C ASP A 44 1.42 -12.61 -23.73
N LEU A 45 2.05 -11.66 -24.43
CA LEU A 45 2.70 -11.92 -25.73
C LEU A 45 4.21 -12.23 -25.63
N LEU A 46 4.76 -12.38 -24.42
CA LEU A 46 6.16 -12.79 -24.22
C LEU A 46 6.32 -14.17 -23.56
N THR A 47 5.23 -14.91 -23.37
CA THR A 47 5.23 -16.23 -22.73
C THR A 47 5.01 -17.39 -23.72
N GLU A 48 5.59 -17.29 -24.91
CA GLU A 48 5.78 -18.44 -25.81
C GLU A 48 7.28 -18.60 -26.09
N GLY A 49 7.98 -19.28 -25.19
CA GLY A 49 9.38 -19.61 -25.42
C GLY A 49 10.20 -19.82 -24.14
N LEU A 50 9.82 -20.81 -23.33
CA LEU A 50 10.71 -21.81 -22.72
C LEU A 50 9.86 -22.71 -21.80
N ALA A 51 9.07 -23.59 -22.40
CA ALA A 51 8.58 -24.77 -21.70
C ALA A 51 9.67 -25.85 -21.77
N SER A 52 10.20 -26.28 -20.63
CA SER A 52 10.49 -27.68 -20.28
C SER A 52 11.56 -27.76 -19.20
N ALA A 53 11.13 -28.07 -17.97
CA ALA A 53 11.63 -29.21 -17.19
C ALA A 53 11.10 -29.12 -15.74
N ALA A 54 10.42 -30.20 -15.34
CA ALA A 54 10.17 -30.61 -13.97
C ALA A 54 9.05 -29.92 -13.17
N GLU A 55 7.81 -30.10 -13.62
CA GLU A 55 6.76 -30.52 -12.68
C GLU A 55 7.12 -31.92 -12.17
N THR A 56 7.34 -32.08 -10.86
CA THR A 56 6.89 -33.21 -10.01
C THR A 56 7.37 -32.93 -8.58
N GLY A 57 6.46 -32.72 -7.62
CA GLY A 57 6.86 -32.57 -6.22
C GLY A 57 5.80 -32.01 -5.27
N VAL A 58 4.59 -32.57 -5.30
CA VAL A 58 3.65 -32.39 -4.18
C VAL A 58 4.11 -33.28 -3.02
N LEU A 59 4.48 -32.70 -1.86
CA LEU A 59 4.04 -33.23 -0.55
C LEU A 59 4.34 -32.27 0.62
N LEU A 60 3.42 -32.33 1.58
CA LEU A 60 3.29 -31.61 2.84
C LEU A 60 4.50 -31.75 3.79
N ALA A 61 4.88 -30.67 4.48
CA ALA A 61 5.36 -30.74 5.87
C ALA A 61 5.20 -29.39 6.60
N ARG A 62 4.47 -29.43 7.72
CA ARG A 62 4.36 -28.40 8.76
C ARG A 62 5.62 -28.38 9.63
N GLU A 63 5.88 -27.20 10.19
CA GLU A 63 6.57 -26.90 11.45
C GLU A 63 8.07 -27.19 11.59
N GLY A 64 8.85 -26.13 11.81
CA GLY A 64 10.12 -26.17 12.53
C GLY A 64 11.40 -26.18 11.68
N GLY A 65 12.10 -25.04 11.67
CA GLY A 65 13.58 -24.96 11.67
C GLY A 65 14.40 -25.61 10.54
N LEU A 66 14.90 -24.74 9.65
CA LEU A 66 16.28 -24.67 9.13
C LEU A 66 16.94 -25.83 8.32
N ILE A 67 17.40 -25.43 7.11
CA ILE A 67 18.51 -25.95 6.24
C ILE A 67 18.10 -27.11 5.30
N ALA A 68 18.23 -27.01 3.96
CA ALA A 68 19.45 -26.71 3.21
C ALA A 68 19.24 -25.97 1.87
N ALA A 69 20.25 -25.16 1.54
CA ALA A 69 20.48 -24.51 0.25
C ALA A 69 21.59 -25.24 -0.53
N GLN A 70 21.77 -24.80 -1.80
CA GLN A 70 22.76 -25.18 -2.84
C GLN A 70 22.16 -26.12 -3.89
N GLU A 71 22.13 -25.82 -5.20
CA GLU A 71 23.00 -24.99 -6.06
C GLU A 71 22.12 -24.22 -7.07
N ALA A 72 22.25 -22.91 -7.27
CA ALA A 72 23.13 -22.36 -8.29
C ALA A 72 23.51 -20.91 -7.95
N ALA A 73 24.70 -20.75 -7.37
CA ALA A 73 25.41 -19.50 -7.39
C ALA A 73 26.22 -19.45 -8.69
N GLN A 74 26.02 -18.42 -9.52
CA GLN A 74 27.08 -17.71 -10.28
C GLN A 74 26.47 -16.61 -11.16
N THR A 75 26.19 -15.46 -10.57
CA THR A 75 26.43 -14.12 -11.16
C THR A 75 26.31 -13.07 -10.04
N GLY A 76 27.39 -12.90 -9.29
CA GLY A 76 27.89 -11.58 -8.89
C GLY A 76 27.06 -10.61 -8.04
N SER A 77 26.13 -11.03 -7.19
CA SER A 77 25.54 -10.12 -6.18
C SER A 77 26.07 -10.44 -4.79
N LYS A 78 26.78 -9.48 -4.18
CA LYS A 78 27.39 -9.60 -2.85
C LYS A 78 26.34 -10.04 -1.82
N ALA A 79 26.73 -11.02 -1.01
CA ALA A 79 25.93 -11.65 0.03
C ALA A 79 25.24 -10.63 0.93
N ILE A 80 23.91 -10.76 1.03
CA ILE A 80 23.10 -10.23 2.12
C ILE A 80 23.57 -10.94 3.41
N ASP A 81 24.13 -10.15 4.32
CA ASP A 81 24.57 -10.62 5.63
C ASP A 81 23.35 -11.09 6.45
N LEU A 82 23.20 -12.41 6.55
CA LEU A 82 22.11 -13.09 7.26
C LEU A 82 22.18 -12.91 8.78
N GLN A 83 23.16 -12.15 9.32
CA GLN A 83 23.34 -11.92 10.75
C GLN A 83 22.56 -10.72 11.31
N ALA A 84 21.91 -9.90 10.47
CA ALA A 84 21.11 -8.76 10.94
C ALA A 84 19.75 -9.15 11.56
N VAL A 85 19.37 -10.43 11.55
CA VAL A 85 18.08 -10.93 12.08
C VAL A 85 18.03 -11.00 13.62
N SER A 86 19.14 -10.79 14.34
CA SER A 86 19.22 -11.06 15.80
C SER A 86 19.19 -9.85 16.75
N LYS A 87 19.01 -8.61 16.26
CA LYS A 87 18.87 -7.45 17.16
C LYS A 87 17.74 -6.57 16.67
N GLY A 88 16.79 -6.23 17.56
CA GLY A 88 15.59 -5.44 17.29
C GLY A 88 15.85 -3.99 16.87
N GLN A 89 16.56 -3.80 15.76
CA GLN A 89 16.62 -2.57 14.97
C GLN A 89 15.81 -2.84 13.70
N HIS A 90 14.75 -2.06 13.47
CA HIS A 90 13.97 -2.09 12.22
C HIS A 90 14.93 -1.99 11.03
N ALA A 91 15.16 -3.10 10.33
CA ALA A 91 16.02 -3.13 9.15
C ALA A 91 15.38 -2.23 8.09
N ILE A 92 16.00 -1.10 7.82
CA ILE A 92 15.44 -0.09 6.94
C ILE A 92 15.62 -0.57 5.49
N THR A 93 14.54 -1.05 4.86
CA THR A 93 14.55 -1.70 3.55
C THR A 93 14.80 -0.69 2.42
N PRO A 94 15.64 -1.00 1.41
CA PRO A 94 15.73 -0.19 0.18
C PRO A 94 14.38 -0.14 -0.56
N LYS A 95 14.09 0.98 -1.22
CA LYS A 95 12.83 1.17 -1.99
C LYS A 95 12.54 0.02 -2.96
N GLU A 96 13.54 -0.38 -3.74
CA GLU A 96 13.38 -1.45 -4.73
C GLU A 96 13.16 -2.83 -4.10
N THR A 97 13.67 -3.06 -2.89
CA THR A 97 13.42 -4.29 -2.15
C THR A 97 11.97 -4.35 -1.69
N LEU A 98 11.45 -3.26 -1.11
CA LEU A 98 10.03 -3.19 -0.73
C LEU A 98 9.13 -3.37 -1.96
N ARG A 99 9.46 -2.71 -3.07
CA ARG A 99 8.72 -2.85 -4.34
C ARG A 99 8.59 -4.30 -4.79
N LYS A 100 9.71 -5.05 -4.80
CA LYS A 100 9.72 -6.47 -5.14
C LYS A 100 8.89 -7.30 -4.16
N ASN A 101 8.97 -7.02 -2.87
CA ASN A 101 8.20 -7.72 -1.84
C ASN A 101 6.69 -7.48 -2.00
N VAL A 102 6.27 -6.24 -2.25
CA VAL A 102 4.86 -5.90 -2.50
C VAL A 102 4.36 -6.60 -3.76
N GLN A 103 5.15 -6.63 -4.84
CA GLN A 103 4.79 -7.33 -6.07
C GLN A 103 4.62 -8.84 -5.83
N ALA A 104 5.55 -9.47 -5.10
CA ALA A 104 5.48 -10.89 -4.78
C ALA A 104 4.25 -11.23 -3.91
N LEU A 105 3.96 -10.39 -2.91
CA LEU A 105 2.76 -10.56 -2.06
C LEU A 105 1.47 -10.34 -2.85
N HIS A 106 1.44 -9.36 -3.75
CA HIS A 106 0.29 -9.11 -4.61
C HIS A 106 -0.03 -10.33 -5.49
N VAL A 107 0.98 -10.89 -6.17
CA VAL A 107 0.81 -12.10 -6.99
C VAL A 107 0.33 -13.28 -6.14
N LYS A 108 0.92 -13.47 -4.96
CA LYS A 108 0.55 -14.57 -4.05
C LYS A 108 -0.89 -14.50 -3.57
N LEU A 109 -1.44 -13.29 -3.39
CA LEU A 109 -2.79 -13.10 -2.85
C LEU A 109 -3.88 -13.17 -3.92
N GLY A 110 -3.55 -13.16 -5.22
CA GLY A 110 -4.50 -13.38 -6.33
C GLY A 110 -5.58 -12.30 -6.51
N SER A 111 -5.76 -11.40 -5.55
CA SER A 111 -6.55 -10.18 -5.67
C SER A 111 -5.88 -9.06 -4.87
N PRO A 112 -5.48 -7.94 -5.52
CA PRO A 112 -4.98 -6.80 -4.80
C PRO A 112 -6.01 -6.27 -3.81
N ALA A 113 -5.57 -5.99 -2.59
CA ALA A 113 -6.28 -5.09 -1.68
C ALA A 113 -6.67 -3.81 -2.46
N GLN A 114 -7.97 -3.64 -2.70
CA GLN A 114 -8.52 -2.47 -3.39
C GLN A 114 -8.86 -1.33 -2.43
N ILE A 115 -8.67 -1.51 -1.13
CA ILE A 115 -9.00 -0.47 -0.15
C ILE A 115 -7.70 0.07 0.42
N CYS A 116 -7.62 1.39 0.54
CA CYS A 116 -6.40 2.11 0.92
C CYS A 116 -5.77 1.55 2.20
N TYR A 117 -6.56 1.34 3.26
CA TYR A 117 -6.06 0.79 4.52
C TYR A 117 -5.55 -0.66 4.40
N GLU A 118 -6.21 -1.51 3.61
CA GLU A 118 -5.77 -2.90 3.42
C GLU A 118 -4.45 -2.96 2.68
N LYS A 119 -4.32 -2.09 1.66
CA LYS A 119 -3.13 -1.96 0.84
C LYS A 119 -1.95 -1.42 1.63
N SER A 120 -2.15 -0.38 2.45
CA SER A 120 -1.10 0.15 3.34
C SER A 120 -0.60 -0.88 4.35
N LEU A 121 -1.49 -1.70 4.91
CA LEU A 121 -1.10 -2.77 5.83
C LEU A 121 -0.35 -3.89 5.11
N LEU A 122 -0.71 -4.20 3.86
CA LEU A 122 0.02 -5.14 3.02
C LEU A 122 1.42 -4.62 2.69
N GLU A 123 1.57 -3.32 2.44
CA GLU A 123 2.87 -2.67 2.22
C GLU A 123 3.74 -2.70 3.47
N GLY A 124 3.20 -2.40 4.65
CA GLY A 124 3.95 -2.56 5.89
C GLY A 124 4.32 -4.01 6.21
N GLN A 125 3.50 -4.99 5.80
CA GLN A 125 3.87 -6.40 5.87
C GLN A 125 5.01 -6.73 4.88
N ALA A 126 4.96 -6.18 3.67
CA ALA A 126 6.00 -6.34 2.65
C ALA A 126 7.34 -5.70 3.05
N ASP A 127 7.28 -4.64 3.87
CA ASP A 127 8.46 -3.97 4.46
C ASP A 127 9.04 -4.73 5.65
N ASN A 128 8.48 -5.91 5.99
CA ASN A 128 8.82 -6.69 7.18
C ASN A 128 8.70 -5.90 8.50
N ALA A 129 7.96 -4.79 8.50
CA ALA A 129 7.82 -3.90 9.65
C ALA A 129 6.47 -4.08 10.36
N LEU A 130 5.45 -4.61 9.67
CA LEU A 130 4.17 -5.01 10.26
C LEU A 130 4.02 -6.55 10.23
N PRO A 131 4.17 -7.24 11.37
CA PRO A 131 3.88 -8.66 11.48
C PRO A 131 2.43 -8.99 11.12
N LEU A 132 2.19 -10.23 10.69
CA LEU A 132 0.84 -10.70 10.33
C LEU A 132 -0.17 -10.55 11.48
N LYS A 133 0.27 -10.71 12.74
CA LYS A 133 -0.55 -10.47 13.94
C LYS A 133 -1.07 -9.03 13.96
N THR A 134 -0.20 -8.05 13.77
CA THR A 134 -0.54 -6.63 13.74
C THR A 134 -1.50 -6.32 12.60
N ARG A 135 -1.18 -6.76 11.38
CA ARG A 135 -2.06 -6.58 10.22
C ARG A 135 -3.47 -7.12 10.49
N ASN A 136 -3.58 -8.35 11.00
CA ASN A 136 -4.87 -8.98 11.26
C ASN A 136 -5.66 -8.26 12.37
N ALA A 137 -4.98 -7.76 13.42
CA ALA A 137 -5.63 -7.00 14.48
C ALA A 137 -6.18 -5.65 13.99
N VAL A 138 -5.45 -4.96 13.11
CA VAL A 138 -5.94 -3.72 12.50
C VAL A 138 -7.12 -4.02 11.58
N LEU A 139 -7.02 -5.02 10.69
CA LEU A 139 -8.10 -5.39 9.78
C LEU A 139 -9.37 -5.84 10.50
N SER A 140 -9.25 -6.54 11.64
CA SER A 140 -10.41 -6.97 12.44
C SER A 140 -11.04 -5.82 13.22
N SER A 141 -10.32 -4.72 13.42
CA SER A 141 -10.88 -3.50 13.99
C SER A 141 -11.71 -2.69 12.99
N MET A 142 -11.57 -2.93 11.69
CA MET A 142 -12.27 -2.17 10.64
C MET A 142 -13.71 -2.65 10.44
N LYS A 143 -14.59 -1.73 10.05
CA LYS A 143 -15.92 -2.08 9.57
C LYS A 143 -15.82 -2.39 8.08
N HIS A 144 -16.26 -3.58 7.68
CA HIS A 144 -16.15 -4.05 6.29
C HIS A 144 -17.43 -3.80 5.46
N ARG A 145 -18.55 -3.40 6.10
CA ARG A 145 -19.87 -3.14 5.45
C ARG A 145 -20.76 -2.22 6.29
N GLY A 146 -21.51 -1.33 5.63
CA GLY A 146 -22.59 -0.53 6.22
C GLY A 146 -22.46 0.97 5.95
N THR A 147 -23.35 1.78 6.51
CA THR A 147 -23.27 3.24 6.42
C THR A 147 -22.23 3.80 7.42
N GLY A 148 -21.53 4.87 7.03
CA GLY A 148 -20.53 5.56 7.86
C GLY A 148 -19.08 5.11 7.61
N SER A 149 -18.15 5.63 8.41
CA SER A 149 -16.71 5.39 8.25
C SER A 149 -16.31 3.94 8.56
N ASN A 150 -15.39 3.39 7.76
CA ASN A 150 -14.77 2.07 8.02
C ASN A 150 -13.77 2.12 9.18
N TYR A 151 -13.31 3.32 9.55
CA TYR A 151 -12.35 3.57 10.62
C TYR A 151 -13.06 3.63 11.98
N THR A 152 -13.07 2.51 12.69
CA THR A 152 -13.74 2.41 14.00
C THR A 152 -12.96 3.12 15.11
N LEU A 153 -13.57 3.26 16.28
CA LEU A 153 -12.86 3.72 17.48
C LEU A 153 -11.67 2.81 17.80
N ARG A 154 -11.83 1.49 17.67
CA ARG A 154 -10.75 0.52 17.91
C ARG A 154 -9.58 0.71 16.94
N TYR A 155 -9.86 1.03 15.68
CA TYR A 155 -8.80 1.39 14.73
C TYR A 155 -8.01 2.62 15.20
N LYS A 156 -8.71 3.69 15.60
CA LYS A 156 -8.09 4.92 16.09
C LYS A 156 -7.24 4.66 17.34
N GLU A 157 -7.71 3.81 18.27
CA GLU A 157 -6.94 3.36 19.44
C GLU A 157 -5.65 2.62 19.05
N LEU A 158 -5.73 1.64 18.14
CA LEU A 158 -4.56 0.89 17.68
C LEU A 158 -3.54 1.81 16.99
N MET A 159 -4.02 2.82 16.27
CA MET A 159 -3.18 3.81 15.61
C MET A 159 -2.67 4.92 16.56
N GLY A 160 -3.18 4.99 17.79
CA GLY A 160 -2.87 6.07 18.74
C GLY A 160 -3.37 7.45 18.27
N ILE A 161 -4.41 7.49 17.45
CA ILE A 161 -4.96 8.73 16.88
C ILE A 161 -5.94 9.35 17.87
N THR A 162 -5.71 10.62 18.18
CA THR A 162 -6.58 11.45 19.03
C THR A 162 -6.85 12.78 18.33
N PRO A 163 -7.93 13.51 18.67
CA PRO A 163 -8.12 14.85 18.12
C PRO A 163 -6.98 15.83 18.42
N GLY A 164 -6.17 15.58 19.45
CA GLY A 164 -5.09 16.47 19.88
C GLY A 164 -3.71 16.19 19.28
N ASN A 165 -3.55 15.12 18.49
CA ASN A 165 -2.26 14.76 17.89
C ASN A 165 -2.27 14.70 16.36
N THR A 166 -3.27 15.33 15.73
CA THR A 166 -3.32 15.55 14.29
C THR A 166 -2.47 16.76 13.91
N GLN A 167 -1.93 16.76 12.69
CA GLN A 167 -1.04 17.80 12.18
C GLN A 167 -1.49 18.23 10.79
N SER A 168 -1.40 19.53 10.49
CA SER A 168 -1.68 20.08 9.16
C SER A 168 -0.39 20.38 8.36
N VAL A 169 0.78 20.30 9.02
CA VAL A 169 2.09 20.58 8.44
C VAL A 169 2.92 19.30 8.47
N PHE A 170 3.36 18.86 7.30
CA PHE A 170 4.20 17.69 7.14
C PHE A 170 5.68 18.08 7.21
N GLU A 171 6.35 17.61 8.27
CA GLU A 171 7.79 17.81 8.52
C GLU A 171 8.50 16.45 8.34
N PRO A 172 9.15 16.19 7.19
CA PRO A 172 9.79 14.90 6.89
C PRO A 172 10.75 14.42 7.98
N GLU A 173 11.40 15.35 8.68
CA GLU A 173 12.38 15.09 9.74
C GLU A 173 11.75 14.40 10.97
N ARG A 174 10.43 14.58 11.19
CA ARG A 174 9.70 13.96 12.30
C ARG A 174 9.33 12.51 12.06
N ILE A 175 9.44 12.05 10.82
CA ILE A 175 9.20 10.65 10.47
C ILE A 175 10.49 9.88 10.70
N THR A 176 10.64 9.22 11.86
CA THR A 176 11.87 8.54 12.26
C THR A 176 11.97 7.09 11.81
N GLU A 177 10.87 6.47 11.42
CA GLU A 177 10.76 5.10 10.90
C GLU A 177 9.62 4.98 9.88
N SER A 178 9.50 3.83 9.21
CA SER A 178 8.32 3.54 8.38
C SER A 178 7.06 3.44 9.24
N GLY A 179 5.90 3.69 8.65
CA GLY A 179 4.64 3.65 9.38
C GLY A 179 3.42 3.92 8.53
N ILE A 180 2.27 3.94 9.19
CA ILE A 180 0.98 4.22 8.58
C ILE A 180 0.68 5.71 8.75
N ILE A 181 0.29 6.38 7.67
CA ILE A 181 -0.23 7.74 7.72
C ILE A 181 -1.73 7.74 7.44
N ASN A 182 -2.48 8.35 8.34
CA ASN A 182 -3.92 8.54 8.24
C ASN A 182 -4.20 10.00 7.90
N PHE A 183 -5.11 10.24 6.97
CA PHE A 183 -5.51 11.58 6.55
C PHE A 183 -6.96 11.85 6.90
N MET A 184 -7.20 13.03 7.46
CA MET A 184 -8.49 13.47 7.95
C MET A 184 -8.96 14.68 7.16
N ASP A 185 -10.22 14.69 6.73
CA ASP A 185 -10.80 15.85 6.04
C ASP A 185 -11.40 16.83 7.06
N ARG A 186 -10.85 18.04 7.13
CA ARG A 186 -11.31 19.09 8.05
C ARG A 186 -12.77 19.51 7.76
N ARG A 187 -13.24 19.31 6.53
CA ARG A 187 -14.63 19.61 6.11
C ARG A 187 -15.59 18.50 6.51
N ALA A 188 -15.10 17.29 6.77
CA ALA A 188 -15.88 16.12 7.20
C ALA A 188 -15.73 15.87 8.70
N GLY A 189 -15.66 16.94 9.51
CA GLY A 189 -15.58 16.84 10.97
C GLY A 189 -14.30 16.19 11.51
N GLY A 190 -13.24 16.09 10.69
CA GLY A 190 -11.97 15.46 11.07
C GLY A 190 -11.99 13.93 11.02
N ASP A 191 -12.95 13.33 10.29
CA ASP A 191 -12.96 11.89 10.07
C ASP A 191 -11.81 11.45 9.15
N ILE A 192 -11.30 10.24 9.40
CA ILE A 192 -10.29 9.61 8.55
C ILE A 192 -10.95 9.26 7.22
N VAL A 193 -10.40 9.80 6.13
CA VAL A 193 -10.86 9.60 4.76
C VAL A 193 -9.89 8.77 3.94
N HIS A 194 -8.63 8.68 4.36
CA HIS A 194 -7.61 7.95 3.63
C HIS A 194 -6.49 7.43 4.54
N THR A 195 -5.89 6.30 4.14
CA THR A 195 -4.72 5.71 4.78
C THR A 195 -3.68 5.38 3.72
N ALA A 196 -2.42 5.67 4.00
CA ALA A 196 -1.28 5.31 3.15
C ALA A 196 -0.13 4.74 3.98
N TYR A 197 0.85 4.13 3.31
CA TYR A 197 2.08 3.66 3.95
C TYR A 197 3.25 4.60 3.64
N ILE A 198 3.99 5.01 4.66
CA ILE A 198 5.27 5.70 4.49
C ILE A 198 6.40 4.72 4.73
N GLN A 199 7.24 4.54 3.72
CA GLN A 199 8.52 3.88 3.85
C GLN A 199 9.58 4.94 4.17
N LYS A 200 10.36 4.71 5.23
CA LYS A 200 11.66 5.37 5.41
C LYS A 200 12.74 4.42 4.96
N THR A 201 13.66 4.88 4.10
CA THR A 201 14.79 4.09 3.61
C THR A 201 16.07 4.33 4.41
N SER A 202 17.06 3.46 4.27
CA SER A 202 18.34 3.55 4.99
C SER A 202 19.12 4.84 4.70
N HIS A 203 18.81 5.51 3.58
CA HIS A 203 19.36 6.80 3.19
C HIS A 203 18.54 8.00 3.69
N ASN A 204 17.66 7.80 4.68
CA ASN A 204 16.78 8.81 5.25
C ASN A 204 15.77 9.41 4.25
N THR A 205 15.58 8.77 3.10
CA THR A 205 14.57 9.17 2.10
C THR A 205 13.21 8.57 2.45
N LEU A 206 12.16 9.36 2.28
CA LEU A 206 10.77 8.96 2.53
C LEU A 206 10.02 8.75 1.23
N PHE A 207 9.28 7.64 1.17
CA PHE A 207 8.37 7.32 0.07
C PHE A 207 6.96 7.07 0.60
N LEU A 208 5.98 7.70 -0.02
CA LEU A 208 4.57 7.47 0.23
C LEU A 208 4.02 6.48 -0.80
N TYR A 209 3.51 5.35 -0.32
CA TYR A 209 2.78 4.39 -1.13
C TYR A 209 1.29 4.71 -1.05
N ASN A 210 0.73 5.21 -2.15
CA ASN A 210 -0.62 5.70 -2.22
C ASN A 210 -1.48 4.84 -3.15
N THR A 211 -2.68 4.46 -2.69
CA THR A 211 -3.67 3.74 -3.50
C THR A 211 -5.03 4.38 -3.30
N ASN A 212 -5.74 4.62 -4.40
CA ASN A 212 -7.14 5.08 -4.42
C ASN A 212 -7.38 6.46 -3.78
N GLN A 213 -6.46 7.40 -4.00
CA GLN A 213 -6.67 8.83 -3.77
C GLN A 213 -6.10 9.68 -4.90
N ASN A 214 -6.88 9.82 -5.98
CA ASN A 214 -6.45 10.50 -7.20
C ASN A 214 -6.08 11.98 -6.99
N LEU A 215 -6.71 12.66 -6.03
CA LEU A 215 -6.38 14.07 -5.72
C LEU A 215 -5.00 14.19 -5.06
N LEU A 216 -4.65 13.26 -4.18
CA LEU A 216 -3.32 13.18 -3.59
C LEU A 216 -2.29 12.83 -4.67
N ASP A 217 -2.56 11.81 -5.50
CA ASP A 217 -1.68 11.46 -6.61
C ASP A 217 -1.45 12.65 -7.56
N GLY A 218 -2.52 13.37 -7.91
CA GLY A 218 -2.42 14.57 -8.74
C GLY A 218 -1.54 15.65 -8.12
N ALA A 219 -1.63 15.88 -6.81
CA ALA A 219 -0.78 16.84 -6.10
C ALA A 219 0.69 16.41 -6.08
N MET A 220 0.97 15.12 -5.83
CA MET A 220 2.33 14.57 -5.82
C MET A 220 2.97 14.57 -7.22
N VAL A 221 2.20 14.20 -8.25
CA VAL A 221 2.65 14.22 -9.65
C VAL A 221 2.87 15.66 -10.11
N LYS A 222 2.02 16.62 -9.72
CA LYS A 222 2.21 18.04 -10.05
C LYS A 222 3.51 18.61 -9.46
N ALA A 223 3.90 18.16 -8.27
CA ALA A 223 5.12 18.62 -7.62
C ALA A 223 6.40 18.04 -8.26
N THR A 224 6.34 16.84 -8.82
CA THR A 224 7.53 16.11 -9.28
C THR A 224 7.61 15.87 -10.78
N GLY A 225 6.48 15.91 -11.48
CA GLY A 225 6.32 15.44 -12.86
C GLY A 225 6.49 13.93 -13.03
N LYS A 226 6.57 13.15 -11.95
CA LYS A 226 6.90 11.72 -11.99
C LYS A 226 5.70 10.85 -11.62
N ILE A 227 5.54 9.75 -12.34
CA ILE A 227 4.58 8.69 -12.04
C ILE A 227 5.39 7.42 -11.82
N ASP A 228 5.17 6.75 -10.69
CA ASP A 228 5.97 5.59 -10.28
C ASP A 228 5.08 4.45 -9.73
N PRO A 229 4.56 3.56 -10.60
CA PRO A 229 3.54 2.58 -10.23
C PRO A 229 4.11 1.29 -9.59
N SER A 230 3.59 0.88 -8.44
CA SER A 230 4.01 -0.31 -7.69
C SER A 230 2.82 -1.16 -7.24
N ALA A 231 2.53 -2.26 -7.96
CA ALA A 231 1.54 -3.27 -7.58
C ALA A 231 0.15 -2.70 -7.17
N GLY A 232 -0.35 -1.72 -7.93
CA GLY A 232 -1.63 -1.04 -7.66
C GLY A 232 -1.54 0.21 -6.77
N ALA A 233 -0.34 0.64 -6.40
CA ALA A 233 -0.07 1.94 -5.75
C ALA A 233 0.73 2.86 -6.69
N LEU A 234 0.68 4.17 -6.43
CA LEU A 234 1.68 5.12 -6.89
C LEU A 234 2.62 5.46 -5.73
N VAL A 235 3.92 5.44 -6.02
CA VAL A 235 4.97 5.67 -5.03
C VAL A 235 5.56 7.06 -5.22
N HIS A 236 5.41 7.92 -4.21
CA HIS A 236 5.84 9.32 -4.31
C HIS A 236 6.97 9.62 -3.34
N SER A 237 7.98 10.36 -3.80
CA SER A 237 8.97 10.94 -2.88
C SER A 237 8.31 12.02 -2.03
N LEU A 238 8.73 12.20 -0.77
CA LEU A 238 8.16 13.20 0.15
C LEU A 238 9.05 14.43 0.37
N ASP A 239 10.04 14.65 -0.50
CA ASP A 239 11.03 15.74 -0.45
C ASP A 239 10.72 16.95 -1.35
N ASN A 240 9.50 17.04 -1.90
CA ASN A 240 9.14 17.98 -2.97
C ASN A 240 7.92 18.88 -2.67
N GLY A 241 7.42 18.88 -1.43
CA GLY A 241 6.28 19.72 -1.01
C GLY A 241 4.91 19.29 -1.57
N GLY A 242 4.83 18.28 -2.45
CA GLY A 242 3.55 17.80 -3.01
C GLY A 242 2.54 17.38 -1.94
N LEU A 243 3.01 16.70 -0.89
CA LEU A 243 2.15 16.27 0.21
C LEU A 243 1.62 17.47 1.00
N GLN A 244 2.47 18.46 1.29
CA GLN A 244 2.04 19.67 1.98
C GLN A 244 1.01 20.45 1.16
N ASN A 245 1.25 20.61 -0.14
CA ASN A 245 0.31 21.28 -1.05
C ASN A 245 -1.07 20.61 -1.03
N TRP A 246 -1.13 19.29 -0.87
CA TRP A 246 -2.40 18.57 -0.72
C TRP A 246 -3.03 18.78 0.66
N LEU A 247 -2.25 18.70 1.74
CA LEU A 247 -2.73 18.99 3.11
C LEU A 247 -3.35 20.38 3.22
N ASP A 248 -2.73 21.37 2.57
CA ASP A 248 -3.21 22.77 2.54
C ASP A 248 -4.61 22.92 1.92
N THR A 249 -5.06 21.95 1.12
CA THR A 249 -6.41 21.97 0.52
C THR A 249 -7.55 21.63 1.49
N GLY A 250 -7.24 21.27 2.73
CA GLY A 250 -8.25 21.00 3.76
C GLY A 250 -8.05 19.70 4.54
N TYR A 251 -6.87 19.10 4.51
CA TYR A 251 -6.60 17.84 5.21
C TYR A 251 -5.64 18.02 6.37
N ASP A 252 -5.82 17.20 7.40
CA ASP A 252 -4.85 16.96 8.46
C ASP A 252 -4.36 15.52 8.36
N PHE A 253 -3.31 15.17 9.09
CA PHE A 253 -2.83 13.80 9.18
C PHE A 253 -2.45 13.39 10.59
N ALA A 254 -2.42 12.08 10.83
CA ALA A 254 -1.77 11.46 11.97
C ALA A 254 -0.87 10.33 11.47
N PHE A 255 0.37 10.33 11.93
CA PHE A 255 1.35 9.30 11.59
C PHE A 255 1.54 8.33 12.76
N THR A 256 1.43 7.04 12.48
CA THR A 256 1.62 5.96 13.43
C THR A 256 2.86 5.16 13.03
N PRO A 257 3.97 5.29 13.78
CA PRO A 257 5.16 4.46 13.56
C PRO A 257 4.83 2.97 13.67
N ASN A 258 5.50 2.13 12.87
CA ASN A 258 5.29 0.68 12.92
C ASN A 258 5.60 0.11 14.31
N SER A 259 6.64 0.62 15.01
CA SER A 259 6.95 0.25 16.39
C SER A 259 5.78 0.46 17.35
N ILE A 260 5.11 1.62 17.26
CA ILE A 260 3.96 1.97 18.08
C ILE A 260 2.75 1.10 17.74
N LEU A 261 2.46 0.93 16.44
CA LEU A 261 1.34 0.11 16.01
C LEU A 261 1.50 -1.35 16.46
N ASN A 262 2.72 -1.89 16.36
CA ASN A 262 3.03 -3.24 16.84
C ASN A 262 2.89 -3.37 18.36
N ALA A 263 3.26 -2.35 19.14
CA ALA A 263 3.11 -2.34 20.58
C ALA A 263 1.65 -2.29 21.05
N ASN A 264 0.75 -1.76 20.22
CA ASN A 264 -0.67 -1.61 20.53
C ASN A 264 -1.50 -2.90 20.27
N VAL A 265 -0.90 -3.96 19.71
CA VAL A 265 -1.55 -5.24 19.33
C VAL A 265 -1.08 -6.41 20.17
#